data_AF-A5G9M2-F1
#
_entry.id   AF-A5G9M2-F1
#
_cell.length_a   1.000
_cell.length_b   1.000
_cell.length_c   1.000
_cell.angle_alpha   90.00
_cell.angle_beta   90.00
_cell.angle_gamma   90.00
#
_symmetry.space_group_name_H-M   'P 1'
#
loop_
_entity.id
_entity.type
_entity.pdbx_description
1 polymer ?
#
loop_
_entity_poly.entity_id
_entity_poly.type
_entity_poly.pdbx_seq_one_letter_code
_entity_poly.pdbx_strand_id
1 'polypeptide(L)' 'MNCPICSCSSRVEVNMNADGFAQSMFECGHCGALWAVAGNVDILLHKGAEDMKFCVDRH' A
#
# COMPACT_ATOMS: atom_id res chain seq x y z
N MET A 1 5.00 -8.08 -1.82
CA MET A 1 5.47 -7.00 -0.93
C MET A 1 4.40 -6.78 0.12
N ASN A 2 4.80 -6.67 1.37
CA ASN A 2 3.87 -6.42 2.47
C ASN A 2 3.62 -4.93 2.63
N CYS A 3 2.49 -4.56 3.21
CA CYS A 3 2.23 -3.17 3.59
C CYS A 3 3.34 -2.68 4.55
N PRO A 4 3.99 -1.53 4.30
CA PRO A 4 5.06 -1.04 5.17
C PRO A 4 4.57 -0.56 6.54
N ILE A 5 3.26 -0.47 6.75
CA ILE A 5 2.65 0.00 8.01
C ILE A 5 2.25 -1.17 8.92
N CYS A 6 1.42 -2.08 8.41
CA CYS A 6 0.87 -3.19 9.19
C CYS A 6 1.47 -4.55 8.84
N SER A 7 2.36 -4.62 7.84
CA SER A 7 2.96 -5.85 7.30
C SER A 7 1.96 -6.82 6.65
N CYS A 8 0.71 -6.42 6.41
CA CYS A 8 -0.27 -7.28 5.76
C CYS A 8 0.03 -7.45 4.27
N SER A 9 -0.23 -8.65 3.75
CA SER A 9 -0.10 -8.96 2.33
C SER A 9 -1.32 -8.53 1.51
N SER A 10 -2.45 -8.25 2.17
CA SER A 10 -3.67 -7.75 1.53
C SER A 10 -3.43 -6.33 0.99
N ARG A 11 -3.26 -6.24 -0.33
CA ARG A 11 -3.13 -4.98 -1.05
C ARG A 11 -3.75 -5.08 -2.43
N VAL A 12 -4.24 -3.96 -2.91
CA VAL A 12 -4.68 -3.77 -4.29
C VAL A 12 -3.63 -2.94 -5.00
N GLU A 13 -3.14 -3.42 -6.15
CA GLU A 13 -2.32 -2.60 -7.02
C GLU A 13 -3.22 -1.62 -7.78
N VAL A 14 -2.95 -0.34 -7.61
CA VAL A 14 -3.62 0.73 -8.34
C VAL A 14 -2.68 1.14 -9.46
N ASN A 15 -3.01 0.69 -10.66
CA ASN A 15 -2.25 1.04 -11.86
C ASN A 15 -2.69 2.44 -12.32
N MET A 16 -1.88 3.46 -12.02
CA MET A 16 -2.05 4.78 -12.60
C MET A 16 -1.37 4.81 -13.97
N ASN A 17 -2.05 4.29 -14.98
CA ASN A 17 -1.66 4.46 -16.38
C ASN A 17 -2.10 5.86 -16.86
N ALA A 18 -1.58 6.91 -16.22
CA ALA A 18 -1.60 8.25 -16.78
C ALA A 18 -0.43 8.35 -17.76
N ASP A 19 -0.74 8.74 -19.00
CA ASP A 19 0.19 8.85 -20.14
C ASP A 19 1.56 9.44 -19.71
N GLY A 20 2.58 8.57 -19.58
CA GLY A 20 3.96 8.97 -19.24
C GLY A 20 4.42 8.79 -17.78
N PHE A 21 3.56 8.41 -16.83
CA PHE A 21 3.93 8.18 -15.42
C PHE A 21 3.52 6.77 -14.96
N ALA A 22 4.23 5.75 -15.44
CA ALA A 22 4.01 4.37 -15.02
C ALA A 22 4.65 4.12 -13.64
N GLN A 23 3.97 4.53 -12.56
CA GLN A 23 4.33 4.12 -11.20
C GLN A 23 3.27 3.17 -10.66
N SER A 24 3.70 2.00 -10.19
CA SER A 24 2.82 1.10 -9.45
C SER A 24 2.54 1.70 -8.07
N MET A 25 1.29 2.05 -7.82
CA MET A 25 0.79 2.43 -6.49
C MET A 25 0.09 1.22 -5.86
N PHE A 26 0.13 1.14 -4.54
CA PHE A 26 -0.50 0.08 -3.77
C PHE A 26 -1.33 0.68 -2.64
N GLU A 27 -2.51 0.11 -2.45
CA GLU A 27 -3.38 0.38 -1.29
C GLU A 27 -3.44 -0.88 -0.43
N CYS A 28 -3.25 -0.74 0.89
CA CYS A 28 -3.45 -1.84 1.81
C CYS A 28 -4.93 -2.00 2.11
N GLY A 29 -5.49 -3.17 1.79
CA GLY A 29 -6.89 -3.50 2.11
C GLY A 29 -7.16 -3.70 3.60
N HIS A 30 -6.12 -3.67 4.44
CA HIS A 30 -6.23 -3.81 5.90
C HIS A 30 -6.25 -2.47 6.62
N CYS A 31 -5.18 -1.69 6.53
CA CYS A 31 -5.08 -0.40 7.23
C CYS A 31 -5.38 0.81 6.33
N GLY A 32 -5.58 0.62 5.02
CA GLY A 32 -5.80 1.71 4.07
C GLY A 32 -4.54 2.48 3.69
N ALA A 33 -3.34 2.03 4.08
CA ALA A 33 -2.10 2.70 3.70
C ALA A 33 -1.92 2.74 2.18
N LEU A 34 -1.48 3.88 1.66
CA LEU A 34 -1.16 4.08 0.24
C LEU A 34 0.33 4.36 0.08
N TRP A 35 0.97 3.66 -0.85
CA TRP A 35 2.38 3.89 -1.18
C TRP A 35 2.64 3.61 -2.66
N ALA A 36 3.64 4.29 -3.23
CA ALA A 36 4.11 4.09 -4.59
C ALA A 36 5.52 3.52 -4.61
N VAL A 37 5.86 2.77 -5.66
CA VAL A 37 7.21 2.24 -5.87
C VAL A 37 7.88 3.03 -7.00
N ALA A 38 8.92 3.78 -6.65
CA ALA A 38 9.75 4.53 -7.60
C ALA A 38 11.13 3.86 -7.68
N GLY A 39 11.32 2.99 -8.66
CA GLY A 39 12.52 2.14 -8.75
C GLY A 39 12.58 1.15 -7.59
N ASN A 40 13.55 1.35 -6.68
CA ASN A 40 13.76 0.48 -5.51
C ASN A 40 13.33 1.15 -4.19
N VAL A 41 12.61 2.27 -4.27
CA VAL A 41 12.22 3.07 -3.11
C VAL A 41 10.70 3.06 -2.97
N ASP A 42 10.25 2.66 -1.78
CA ASP A 42 8.85 2.79 -1.37
C ASP A 42 8.60 4.21 -0.86
N ILE A 43 7.69 4.93 -1.50
CA ILE A 43 7.27 6.28 -1.11
C ILE A 43 5.89 6.17 -0.46
N LEU A 44 5.84 6.37 0.85
CA LEU A 44 4.59 6.36 1.61
C LEU A 44 3.80 7.65 1.36
N LEU A 45 2.58 7.51 0.84
CA LEU A 45 1.68 8.62 0.52
C LEU A 45 0.62 8.82 1.62
N HIS A 46 0.13 7.73 2.20
CA HIS A 46 -0.83 7.74 3.29
C HIS A 46 -0.54 6.60 4.27
N LYS A 47 -0.51 6.91 5.57
CA LYS A 47 -0.21 5.95 6.63
C LYS A 47 -1.34 4.94 6.91
N GLY A 48 -2.57 5.22 6.47
CA GLY A 48 -3.72 4.43 6.85
C GLY A 48 -4.19 4.72 8.28
N ALA A 49 -5.21 4.00 8.73
CA ALA A 49 -5.81 4.14 10.05
C ALA A 49 -4.86 3.62 11.15
N GLU A 50 -4.56 4.45 12.16
CA GLU A 50 -3.57 4.16 13.20
C GLU A 50 -3.99 3.04 14.17
N ASP A 51 -5.27 2.68 14.18
CA ASP A 51 -5.89 1.64 14.98
C ASP A 51 -5.81 0.25 14.33
N MET A 52 -5.48 0.16 13.03
CA MET A 52 -5.40 -1.09 12.26
C MET A 52 -3.97 -1.60 12.07
N LYS A 53 -3.12 -1.48 13.11
CA LYS A 53 -1.67 -1.81 13.05
C LYS A 53 -1.35 -3.31 12.96
N PHE A 54 -2.31 -4.18 13.26
CA PHE A 54 -2.09 -5.63 13.27
C PHE A 54 -2.98 -6.33 12.25
N CYS A 55 -2.38 -7.16 11.40
CA CYS A 55 -3.10 -8.09 10.52
C CYS A 55 -3.84 -9.12 11.37
N VAL A 56 -5.06 -8.78 11.77
CA VAL A 56 -5.97 -9.76 12.33
C VAL A 56 -6.61 -10.49 11.16
N ASP A 57 -6.18 -11.73 10.94
CA ASP A 57 -6.90 -12.67 10.09
C ASP A 57 -8.34 -12.71 10.59
N ARG A 58 -9.29 -12.15 9.83
CA ARG A 58 -10.71 -12.28 10.14
C ARG A 58 -11.07 -13.75 9.96
N HIS A 59 -11.18 -14.47 11.08
CA HIS A 59 -11.66 -15.85 11.15
C HIS A 59 -13.13 -15.94 10.75
#